data_AF-A0A444JZ04-F1
#
_entry.id   AF-A0A444JZ04-F1
#
_cell.length_a   1.000
_cell.length_b   1.000
_cell.length_c   1.000
_cell.angle_alpha   90.00
_cell.angle_beta   90.00
_cell.angle_gamma   90.00
#
_symmetry.space_group_name_H-M   'P 1'
#
loop_
_entity.id
_entity.type
_entity.pdbx_description
1 polymer ?
#
loop_
_entity_poly.entity_id
_entity_poly.type
_entity_poly.pdbx_seq_one_letter_code
_entity_poly.pdbx_strand_id
1 'polypeptide(L)' 'MIEEEDEGEENSGGGGISSQIARFGYLLPNMLTAAVDRKAISQFDAYRLTNLKPSTIKQIAAIGVNRLGP' A
#
# COMPACT_ATOMS: atom_id res chain seq x y z
N MET A 1 12.96 -21.83 19.87
CA MET A 1 13.64 -20.54 19.66
C MET A 1 13.13 -19.97 18.36
N ILE A 2 12.39 -18.88 18.43
CA ILE A 2 12.28 -17.92 17.33
C ILE A 2 12.63 -16.62 18.02
N GLU A 3 13.89 -16.23 17.91
CA GLU A 3 14.41 -14.95 18.36
C GLU A 3 13.90 -13.91 17.35
N GLU A 4 12.92 -13.10 17.76
CA GLU A 4 12.64 -11.81 17.11
C GLU A 4 13.70 -10.83 17.60
N GLU A 5 14.88 -10.89 17.01
CA GLU A 5 15.83 -9.79 17.03
C GLU A 5 15.52 -8.90 15.83
N ASP A 6 14.96 -7.71 16.10
CA ASP A 6 15.18 -6.56 15.23
C ASP A 6 15.52 -5.37 16.14
N GLU A 7 16.71 -5.47 16.74
CA GLU A 7 17.39 -4.36 17.41
C GLU A 7 17.86 -3.34 16.35
N GLY A 8 17.43 -2.09 16.49
CA GLY A 8 18.07 -0.97 15.78
C GLY A 8 17.19 0.25 15.54
N GLU A 9 16.60 0.84 16.60
CA GLU A 9 16.13 2.24 16.50
C GLU A 9 17.34 3.18 16.51
N GLU A 10 18.06 3.28 15.39
CA GLU A 10 19.03 4.35 15.16
C GLU A 10 18.39 5.50 14.33
N ASN A 11 18.42 6.69 14.93
CA ASN A 11 18.13 7.98 14.33
C ASN A 11 18.66 8.12 12.89
N SER A 12 17.80 8.36 11.88
CA SER A 12 17.92 9.43 10.87
C SER A 12 16.92 9.23 9.71
N GLY A 13 16.09 10.25 9.43
CA GLY A 13 15.26 10.32 8.22
C GLY A 13 14.01 9.43 8.23
N GLY A 14 12.88 9.97 7.76
CA GLY A 14 11.59 9.28 7.75
C GLY A 14 11.62 7.94 6.99
N GLY A 15 11.88 6.85 7.73
CA GLY A 15 12.10 5.52 7.16
C GLY A 15 11.81 4.34 8.07
N GLY A 16 11.30 4.55 9.30
CA GLY A 16 10.94 3.44 10.19
C GLY A 16 9.80 2.58 9.66
N ILE A 17 9.67 1.33 10.15
CA ILE A 17 8.69 0.32 9.70
C ILE A 17 7.27 0.91 9.59
N SER A 18 6.82 1.67 10.58
CA SER A 18 5.49 2.32 10.56
C SER A 18 5.28 3.25 9.36
N SER A 19 6.32 3.98 8.95
CA SER A 19 6.27 4.86 7.77
C SER A 19 6.24 4.06 6.47
N GLN A 20 6.93 2.91 6.43
CA GLN A 20 6.91 2.00 5.29
C GLN A 20 5.55 1.30 5.15
N ILE A 21 4.96 0.86 6.27
CA ILE A 21 3.60 0.31 6.32
C ILE A 21 2.59 1.35 5.82
N ALA A 22 2.70 2.60 6.28
CA ALA A 22 1.81 3.67 5.84
C ALA A 22 1.95 3.94 4.32
N ARG A 23 3.17 3.99 3.79
CA ARG A 23 3.42 4.14 2.35
C ARG A 23 2.87 2.96 1.55
N PHE A 24 3.08 1.73 2.02
CA PHE A 24 2.54 0.53 1.40
C PHE A 24 1.02 0.54 1.33
N GLY A 25 0.37 1.02 2.40
CA GLY A 25 -1.08 1.20 2.46
C GLY A 25 -1.65 2.09 1.34
N TYR A 26 -0.86 3.01 0.80
CA TYR A 26 -1.22 3.83 -0.36
C TYR A 26 -0.76 3.24 -1.69
N LEU A 27 0.40 2.59 -1.72
CA LEU A 27 0.98 2.04 -2.93
C LEU A 27 0.16 0.86 -3.49
N LEU A 28 -0.25 -0.07 -2.61
CA LEU A 28 -0.99 -1.26 -3.04
C LEU A 28 -2.32 -0.90 -3.72
N PRO A 29 -3.18 -0.02 -3.17
CA PRO A 29 -4.40 0.43 -3.86
C PRO A 29 -4.14 1.14 -5.19
N ASN A 30 -3.04 1.89 -5.29
CA ASN A 30 -2.66 2.55 -6.55
C ASN A 30 -2.29 1.51 -7.62
N MET A 31 -1.42 0.56 -7.30
CA MET A 31 -1.04 -0.53 -8.21
C MET A 31 -2.25 -1.37 -8.65
N LEU A 32 -3.14 -1.72 -7.72
CA LEU A 32 -4.34 -2.50 -8.04
C LEU A 32 -5.31 -1.72 -8.93
N THR A 33 -5.48 -0.41 -8.70
CA THR A 33 -6.30 0.44 -9.57
C THR A 33 -5.73 0.46 -10.99
N ALA A 34 -4.43 0.68 -11.14
CA ALA A 34 -3.76 0.67 -12.44
C ALA A 34 -3.84 -0.69 -13.15
N ALA A 35 -3.75 -1.81 -12.40
CA ALA A 35 -3.88 -3.15 -12.96
C ALA A 35 -5.31 -3.43 -13.47
N VAL A 36 -6.33 -2.96 -12.76
CA VAL A 36 -7.74 -3.03 -13.20
C VAL A 36 -7.96 -2.19 -14.45
N ASP A 37 -7.44 -0.95 -14.49
CA ASP A 37 -7.60 -0.06 -15.65
C ASP A 37 -6.92 -0.61 -16.90
N ARG A 38 -5.78 -1.29 -16.74
CA ARG A 38 -5.08 -2.02 -17.82
C ARG A 38 -5.72 -3.37 -18.16
N LYS A 39 -6.81 -3.76 -17.49
CA LYS A 39 -7.49 -5.05 -17.63
C LYS A 39 -6.59 -6.26 -17.36
N ALA A 40 -5.53 -6.09 -16.57
CA ALA A 40 -4.64 -7.16 -16.17
C ALA A 40 -5.29 -8.07 -15.11
N ILE A 41 -6.17 -7.50 -14.28
CA ILE A 41 -7.01 -8.21 -13.31
C ILE A 41 -8.43 -7.65 -13.36
N SER A 42 -9.40 -8.41 -12.84
CA SER A 42 -10.76 -7.88 -12.66
C SER A 42 -10.86 -7.02 -11.40
N GLN A 43 -11.91 -6.19 -11.34
CA GLN A 43 -12.25 -5.43 -10.13
C GLN A 43 -12.57 -6.34 -8.93
N PHE A 44 -13.06 -7.56 -9.19
CA PHE A 44 -13.33 -8.56 -8.17
C PHE A 44 -12.04 -9.18 -7.61
N ASP A 45 -11.01 -9.36 -8.43
CA ASP A 45 -9.70 -9.85 -7.97
C ASP A 45 -9.05 -8.83 -7.02
N ALA A 46 -9.12 -7.54 -7.36
CA ALA A 46 -8.64 -6.46 -6.49
C ALA A 46 -9.38 -6.44 -5.13
N TYR A 47 -10.69 -6.72 -5.13
CA TYR A 47 -11.45 -6.89 -3.90
C TYR A 47 -10.98 -8.12 -3.11
N ARG A 48 -10.75 -9.27 -3.73
CA ARG A 48 -10.29 -10.48 -3.02
C ARG A 48 -8.90 -10.32 -2.40
N LEU A 49 -8.01 -9.57 -3.05
CA LEU A 49 -6.64 -9.34 -2.56
C LEU A 49 -6.57 -8.39 -1.36
N THR A 50 -7.54 -7.50 -1.22
CA THR A 50 -7.50 -6.43 -0.19
C THR A 50 -8.66 -6.49 0.81
N ASN A 51 -9.73 -7.21 0.47
CA ASN A 51 -11.04 -7.16 1.10
C ASN A 51 -11.64 -5.73 1.18
N LEU A 52 -11.20 -4.82 0.30
CA LEU A 52 -11.67 -3.44 0.24
C LEU A 52 -12.66 -3.25 -0.91
N LYS A 53 -13.79 -2.57 -0.64
CA LYS A 53 -14.72 -2.20 -1.69
C LYS A 53 -13.99 -1.44 -2.80
N PRO A 54 -14.36 -1.61 -4.08
CA PRO A 54 -13.63 -0.95 -5.16
C PRO A 54 -13.62 0.59 -5.08
N SER A 55 -14.68 1.20 -4.54
CA SER A 55 -14.71 2.64 -4.27
C SER A 55 -13.66 3.06 -3.24
N THR A 56 -13.46 2.26 -2.19
CA THR A 56 -12.45 2.48 -1.15
C THR A 56 -11.04 2.36 -1.72
N ILE A 57 -10.78 1.36 -2.57
CA ILE A 57 -9.48 1.21 -3.25
C ILE A 57 -9.16 2.48 -4.06
N LYS A 58 -10.10 2.96 -4.87
CA LYS A 58 -9.92 4.19 -5.67
C LYS A 58 -9.67 5.43 -4.81
N GLN A 59 -10.39 5.56 -3.69
CA GLN A 59 -10.20 6.68 -2.76
C GLN A 59 -8.81 6.67 -2.13
N ILE A 60 -8.36 5.51 -1.63
CA ILE A 60 -7.02 5.38 -1.03
C ILE A 60 -5.92 5.62 -2.08
N ALA A 61 -6.09 5.08 -3.30
CA ALA A 61 -5.17 5.33 -4.40
C ALA A 61 -5.05 6.83 -4.72
N ALA A 62 -6.17 7.55 -4.80
CA ALA A 62 -6.18 9.00 -5.05
C ALA A 62 -5.50 9.81 -3.93
N ILE A 63 -5.72 9.44 -2.67
CA ILE A 63 -5.01 10.03 -1.52
C ILE A 63 -3.50 9.72 -1.63
N GLY A 64 -3.16 8.50 -2.03
CA GLY A 64 -1.81 8.01 -2.20
C GLY A 64 -1.01 8.79 -3.24
N VAL A 65 -1.59 9.09 -4.40
CA VAL A 65 -0.92 9.90 -5.46
C VAL A 65 -0.47 11.26 -4.90
N ASN A 66 -1.30 11.90 -4.07
CA ASN A 66 -0.95 13.18 -3.46
C ASN A 66 0.11 13.08 -2.36
N ARG A 67 0.30 11.90 -1.75
CA ARG A 67 1.23 11.68 -0.63
C ARG A 67 2.55 11.03 -1.03
N LEU A 68 2.56 10.21 -2.07
CA LEU A 68 3.73 9.47 -2.54
C LEU A 68 4.60 10.28 -3.50
N GLY A 69 4.06 11.37 -4.06
CA GLY A 69 4.71 12.16 -5.12
C GLY A 69 4.57 11.51 -6.50
N PRO A 70 4.74 12.27 -7.59
CA PRO A 70 4.76 11.75 -8.95
C PRO A 70 5.98 10.85 -9.23
#